data_AF-A0A3P3UCA3-F1
#
_entry.id   AF-A0A3P3UCA3-F1
#
_cell.length_a   1.000
_cell.length_b   1.000
_cell.length_c   1.000
_cell.angle_alpha   90.00
_cell.angle_beta   90.00
_cell.angle_gamma   90.00
#
_symmetry.space_group_name_H-M   'P 1'
#
loop_
_entity.id
_entity.type
_entity.pdbx_description
1 polymer ?
#
loop_
_entity_poly.entity_id
_entity_poly.type
_entity_poly.pdbx_seq_one_letter_code
_entity_poly.pdbx_strand_id
1 'polypeptide(L)'
;MNFEKYVSNFMSSYDIDLSPKPIGYYKDLMVFYDYLKSRDVTDNNIDEFVRGLDTNTIISSIDYYIKENSIKKISTVQRYVSAVKEFLLYIISNDYVSNDAFLKELGSPAYKEGSFRNKINIYLAENSELDKSTSYDPLTQYEVEDLIKECNLVLEISITKVTRSKEMNMITSALIIKLILLTGIPYREIIKIPVESYYKTIGSFSIDGISIRLPEGLIKQFNCYLELREKIAQGGKELFITYRGKPLPKGTAQVVYWLKQLSGRQDLTGLIKFAIVQMMDLNINHIAIEKFTKVGFKIIMSCKEQFINEQGFLLGIEFDSLLRRSPVFDKL
;
A
#
# COMPACT_ATOMS: atom_id res chain seq x y z
N MET A 1 3.24 -14.20 -34.68
CA MET A 1 2.30 -13.71 -33.65
C MET A 1 2.34 -12.19 -33.64
N ASN A 2 1.21 -11.47 -33.77
CA ASN A 2 1.23 -9.99 -33.84
C ASN A 2 0.89 -9.37 -32.47
N PHE A 3 1.83 -8.62 -31.88
CA PHE A 3 1.69 -8.04 -30.54
C PHE A 3 0.51 -7.06 -30.43
N GLU A 4 0.36 -6.16 -31.41
CA GLU A 4 -0.71 -5.15 -31.42
C GLU A 4 -2.09 -5.83 -31.45
N LYS A 5 -2.22 -6.92 -32.21
CA LYS A 5 -3.45 -7.72 -32.22
C LYS A 5 -3.79 -8.28 -30.84
N TYR A 6 -2.80 -8.76 -30.09
CA TYR A 6 -3.05 -9.23 -28.72
C TYR A 6 -3.38 -8.11 -27.76
N VAL A 7 -2.75 -6.94 -27.89
CA VAL A 7 -3.12 -5.79 -27.09
C VAL A 7 -4.57 -5.37 -27.40
N SER A 8 -4.96 -5.31 -28.67
CA SER A 8 -6.36 -5.01 -29.05
C SER A 8 -7.35 -6.03 -28.47
N ASN A 9 -7.03 -7.32 -28.53
CA ASN A 9 -7.84 -8.38 -27.94
C ASN A 9 -7.93 -8.26 -26.41
N PHE A 10 -6.80 -8.01 -25.73
CA PHE A 10 -6.74 -7.80 -24.29
C PHE A 10 -7.55 -6.56 -23.85
N MET A 11 -7.40 -5.45 -24.56
CA MET A 11 -8.15 -4.21 -24.26
C MET A 11 -9.66 -4.37 -24.47
N SER A 12 -10.06 -5.31 -25.34
CA SER A 12 -11.45 -5.66 -25.63
C SER A 12 -11.96 -6.83 -24.77
N SER A 13 -11.08 -7.49 -24.03
CA SER A 13 -11.45 -8.55 -23.09
C SER A 13 -12.03 -7.93 -21.83
N TYR A 14 -13.14 -8.48 -21.37
CA TYR A 14 -13.73 -8.11 -20.09
C TYR A 14 -13.03 -8.90 -18.99
N ASP A 15 -12.65 -8.23 -17.90
CA ASP A 15 -12.24 -8.93 -16.68
C ASP A 15 -13.42 -9.72 -16.09
N ILE A 16 -13.10 -10.60 -15.13
CA ILE A 16 -14.07 -11.39 -14.36
C ILE A 16 -15.18 -10.51 -13.75
N ASP A 17 -14.91 -9.21 -13.53
CA ASP A 17 -15.83 -8.23 -12.95
C ASP A 17 -16.42 -7.24 -13.99
N LEU A 18 -16.36 -7.57 -15.30
CA LEU A 18 -16.92 -6.80 -16.43
C LEU A 18 -16.47 -5.32 -16.52
N SER A 19 -15.44 -4.93 -15.78
CA SER A 19 -14.93 -3.57 -15.74
C SER A 19 -14.03 -3.29 -16.96
N PRO A 20 -14.16 -2.11 -17.62
CA PRO A 20 -13.26 -1.73 -18.68
C PRO A 20 -11.83 -1.54 -18.14
N LYS A 21 -10.83 -1.86 -18.96
CA LYS A 21 -9.42 -1.68 -18.57
C LYS A 21 -9.12 -0.21 -18.24
N PRO A 22 -8.27 0.07 -17.22
CA PRO A 22 -7.96 1.44 -16.82
C PRO A 22 -7.44 2.32 -17.97
N ILE A 23 -7.83 3.59 -17.95
CA ILE A 23 -7.34 4.60 -18.91
C ILE A 23 -5.80 4.67 -18.82
N GLY A 24 -5.15 4.51 -19.96
CA GLY A 24 -3.68 4.52 -20.07
C GLY A 24 -3.05 3.15 -20.29
N TYR A 25 -3.76 2.04 -20.05
CA TYR A 25 -3.22 0.68 -20.26
C TYR A 25 -2.71 0.47 -21.69
N TYR A 26 -3.49 0.87 -22.70
CA TYR A 26 -3.06 0.75 -24.09
C TYR A 26 -1.73 1.49 -24.35
N LYS A 27 -1.61 2.74 -23.86
CA LYS A 27 -0.37 3.51 -23.99
C LYS A 27 0.79 2.82 -23.28
N ASP A 28 0.58 2.35 -22.06
CA ASP A 28 1.60 1.68 -21.26
C ASP A 28 2.05 0.37 -21.95
N LEU A 29 1.14 -0.39 -22.56
CA LEU A 29 1.45 -1.60 -23.34
C LEU A 29 2.17 -1.31 -24.65
N MET A 30 1.88 -0.18 -25.32
CA MET A 30 2.63 0.23 -26.51
C MET A 30 4.06 0.63 -26.14
N VAL A 31 4.30 1.27 -24.99
CA VAL A 31 5.68 1.51 -24.53
C VAL A 31 6.39 0.19 -24.20
N PHE A 32 5.68 -0.78 -23.62
CA PHE A 32 6.24 -2.11 -23.44
C PHE A 32 6.59 -2.77 -24.79
N TYR A 33 5.76 -2.58 -25.83
CA TYR A 33 6.08 -3.05 -27.17
C TYR A 33 7.35 -2.42 -27.74
N ASP A 34 7.53 -1.11 -27.55
CA ASP A 34 8.73 -0.41 -28.00
C ASP A 34 9.98 -0.89 -27.25
N TYR A 35 9.84 -1.19 -25.94
CA TYR A 35 10.89 -1.89 -25.19
C TYR A 35 11.21 -3.26 -25.81
N LEU A 36 10.21 -4.07 -26.18
CA LEU A 36 10.43 -5.35 -26.84
C LEU A 36 11.19 -5.19 -28.17
N LYS A 37 10.81 -4.21 -28.99
CA LYS A 37 11.52 -3.90 -30.24
C LYS A 37 12.98 -3.49 -30.00
N SER A 38 13.24 -2.72 -28.94
CA SER A 38 14.62 -2.33 -28.56
C SER A 38 15.51 -3.52 -28.15
N ARG A 39 14.91 -4.70 -27.92
CA ARG A 39 15.57 -5.96 -27.57
C ARG A 39 15.53 -6.96 -28.73
N ASP A 40 15.30 -6.49 -29.96
CA ASP A 40 15.18 -7.30 -31.17
C ASP A 40 14.07 -8.37 -31.10
N VAL A 41 13.03 -8.11 -30.28
CA VAL A 41 11.83 -8.95 -30.25
C VAL A 41 10.91 -8.52 -31.40
N THR A 42 10.56 -9.49 -32.24
CA THR A 42 9.72 -9.37 -33.42
C THR A 42 8.52 -10.31 -33.30
N ASP A 43 7.54 -10.13 -34.18
CA ASP A 43 6.39 -11.01 -34.29
C ASP A 43 6.74 -12.51 -34.51
N ASN A 44 7.98 -12.81 -34.92
CA ASN A 44 8.47 -14.16 -35.17
C ASN A 44 9.09 -14.84 -33.94
N ASN A 45 9.61 -14.09 -32.97
CA ASN A 45 10.31 -14.64 -31.79
C ASN A 45 9.65 -14.26 -30.46
N ILE A 46 8.54 -13.52 -30.49
CA ILE A 46 7.86 -13.05 -29.29
C ILE A 46 7.33 -14.18 -28.40
N ASP A 47 6.91 -15.30 -28.97
CA ASP A 47 6.53 -16.51 -28.22
C ASP A 47 7.69 -17.03 -27.38
N GLU A 48 8.87 -17.15 -28.00
CA GLU A 48 10.10 -17.60 -27.33
C GLU A 48 10.52 -16.62 -26.24
N PHE A 49 10.43 -15.31 -26.53
CA PHE A 49 10.69 -14.27 -25.55
C PHE A 49 9.77 -14.37 -24.33
N VAL A 50 8.46 -14.54 -24.53
CA VAL A 50 7.49 -14.66 -23.42
C VAL A 50 7.74 -15.93 -22.60
N ARG A 51 8.19 -17.04 -23.21
CA ARG A 51 8.59 -18.26 -22.48
C ARG A 51 9.82 -18.05 -21.60
N GLY A 52 10.76 -17.22 -22.05
CA GLY A 52 11.99 -16.88 -21.31
C GLY A 52 11.83 -15.71 -20.33
N LEU A 53 10.66 -15.06 -20.30
CA LEU A 53 10.43 -13.86 -19.51
C LEU A 53 10.49 -14.15 -18.00
N ASP A 54 11.15 -13.27 -17.27
CA ASP A 54 11.21 -13.27 -15.81
C ASP A 54 10.89 -11.87 -15.24
N THR A 55 10.82 -11.75 -13.91
CA THR A 55 10.58 -10.43 -13.30
C THR A 55 11.70 -9.41 -13.60
N ASN A 56 12.95 -9.85 -13.82
CA ASN A 56 14.04 -8.92 -14.16
C ASN A 56 13.85 -8.28 -15.53
N THR A 57 13.26 -9.02 -16.46
CA THR A 57 12.85 -8.51 -17.78
C THR A 57 11.80 -7.41 -17.64
N ILE A 58 10.87 -7.56 -16.70
CA ILE A 58 9.87 -6.52 -16.39
C ILE A 58 10.51 -5.31 -15.71
N ILE A 59 11.46 -5.52 -14.78
CA ILE A 59 12.24 -4.43 -14.18
C ILE A 59 12.99 -3.64 -15.26
N SER A 60 13.62 -4.34 -16.21
CA SER A 60 14.32 -3.71 -17.33
C SER A 60 13.37 -2.90 -18.23
N SER A 61 12.13 -3.37 -18.40
CA SER A 61 11.11 -2.61 -19.15
C SER A 61 10.59 -1.40 -18.37
N ILE A 62 10.53 -1.47 -17.04
CA ILE A 62 10.24 -0.31 -16.19
C ILE A 62 11.35 0.74 -16.32
N ASP A 63 12.62 0.32 -16.28
CA ASP A 63 13.78 1.19 -16.51
C ASP A 63 13.66 1.95 -17.84
N TYR A 64 13.31 1.24 -18.91
CA TYR A 64 13.04 1.84 -20.22
C TYR A 64 11.87 2.84 -20.15
N TYR A 65 10.74 2.45 -19.57
CA TYR A 65 9.55 3.31 -19.42
C TYR A 65 9.87 4.61 -18.68
N ILE A 66 10.61 4.52 -17.56
CA ILE A 66 11.00 5.67 -16.75
C ILE A 66 11.87 6.64 -17.55
N LYS A 67 12.90 6.13 -18.24
CA LYS A 67 13.86 6.95 -18.97
C LYS A 67 13.25 7.62 -20.20
N GLU A 68 12.61 6.83 -21.06
CA GLU A 68 12.02 7.34 -22.31
C GLU A 68 10.89 8.35 -22.07
N ASN A 69 10.14 8.19 -20.98
CA ASN A 69 9.00 9.07 -20.69
C ASN A 69 9.28 10.06 -19.55
N SER A 70 10.52 10.12 -19.02
CA SER A 70 10.92 10.97 -17.90
C SER A 70 9.99 10.86 -16.68
N ILE A 71 9.54 9.63 -16.36
CA ILE A 71 8.56 9.39 -15.29
C ILE A 71 9.20 9.62 -13.92
N LYS A 72 8.53 10.41 -13.09
CA LYS A 72 8.97 10.71 -11.71
C LYS A 72 8.09 10.11 -10.63
N LYS A 73 6.84 9.75 -10.94
CA LYS A 73 5.85 9.31 -9.94
C LYS A 73 5.76 7.78 -9.86
N ILE A 74 5.89 7.23 -8.64
CA ILE A 74 5.76 5.78 -8.37
C ILE A 74 4.40 5.26 -8.85
N SER A 75 3.32 5.97 -8.58
CA SER A 75 1.96 5.56 -8.97
C SER A 75 1.79 5.41 -10.49
N THR A 76 2.49 6.21 -11.29
CA THR A 76 2.47 6.08 -12.76
C THR A 76 3.19 4.82 -13.20
N VAL A 77 4.32 4.50 -12.58
CA VAL A 77 5.06 3.26 -12.85
C VAL A 77 4.26 2.03 -12.39
N GLN A 78 3.59 2.10 -11.24
CA GLN A 78 2.74 1.02 -10.76
C GLN A 78 1.59 0.71 -11.73
N ARG A 79 0.99 1.72 -12.37
CA ARG A 79 -0.01 1.50 -13.44
C ARG A 79 0.60 0.75 -14.63
N TYR A 80 1.78 1.17 -15.09
CA TYR A 80 2.51 0.48 -16.15
C TYR A 80 2.79 -0.99 -15.79
N VAL A 81 3.27 -1.26 -14.57
CA VAL A 81 3.49 -2.62 -14.06
C VAL A 81 2.20 -3.44 -14.07
N SER A 82 1.09 -2.87 -13.60
CA SER A 82 -0.20 -3.56 -13.60
C SER A 82 -0.68 -3.88 -15.01
N ALA A 83 -0.56 -2.94 -15.95
CA ALA A 83 -0.91 -3.15 -17.36
C ALA A 83 -0.11 -4.30 -17.97
N VAL A 84 1.22 -4.27 -17.85
CA VAL A 84 2.11 -5.31 -18.38
C VAL A 84 1.85 -6.66 -17.73
N LYS A 85 1.69 -6.70 -16.40
CA LYS A 85 1.40 -7.93 -15.65
C LYS A 85 0.08 -8.57 -16.11
N GLU A 86 -1.00 -7.80 -16.15
CA GLU A 86 -2.32 -8.29 -16.57
C GLU A 86 -2.31 -8.77 -18.02
N PHE A 87 -1.62 -8.04 -18.90
CA PHE A 87 -1.49 -8.43 -20.30
C PHE A 87 -0.72 -9.75 -20.46
N LEU A 88 0.39 -9.94 -19.74
CA LEU A 88 1.14 -11.20 -19.77
C LEU A 88 0.33 -12.36 -19.18
N LEU A 89 -0.43 -12.12 -18.11
CA LEU A 89 -1.37 -13.11 -17.58
C LEU A 89 -2.43 -13.47 -18.61
N TYR A 90 -3.01 -12.49 -19.31
CA TYR A 90 -3.97 -12.73 -20.38
C TYR A 90 -3.37 -13.59 -21.50
N ILE A 91 -2.13 -13.32 -21.92
CA ILE A 91 -1.43 -14.13 -22.93
C ILE A 91 -1.32 -15.58 -22.47
N ILE A 92 -0.88 -15.79 -21.23
CA ILE A 92 -0.64 -17.13 -20.69
C ILE A 92 -1.95 -17.88 -20.46
N SER A 93 -2.98 -17.24 -19.92
CA SER A 93 -4.28 -17.87 -19.62
C SER A 93 -5.12 -18.24 -20.84
N ASN A 94 -4.82 -17.66 -22.01
CA ASN A 94 -5.45 -18.05 -23.28
C ASN A 94 -4.61 -19.08 -24.05
N ASP A 95 -3.68 -19.76 -23.37
CA ASP A 95 -2.78 -20.78 -23.91
C ASP A 95 -1.99 -20.34 -25.16
N TYR A 96 -1.76 -19.04 -25.32
CA TYR A 96 -0.90 -18.54 -26.39
C TYR A 96 0.57 -18.92 -26.11
N VAL A 97 0.99 -18.85 -24.83
CA VAL A 97 2.36 -19.18 -24.37
C VAL A 97 2.33 -19.75 -22.94
N SER A 98 3.23 -20.70 -22.61
CA SER A 98 3.45 -21.17 -21.23
C SER A 98 4.72 -20.60 -20.60
N ASN A 99 4.65 -20.21 -19.33
CA ASN A 99 5.81 -19.76 -18.52
C ASN A 99 5.56 -20.00 -17.03
N ASP A 100 5.77 -21.24 -16.57
CA ASP A 100 5.46 -21.66 -15.20
C ASP A 100 6.33 -20.96 -14.15
N ALA A 101 7.58 -20.64 -14.50
CA ALA A 101 8.50 -19.95 -13.61
C ALA A 101 7.97 -18.54 -13.29
N PHE A 102 7.58 -17.79 -14.31
CA PHE A 102 7.01 -16.45 -14.13
C PHE A 102 5.65 -16.50 -13.42
N LEU A 103 4.77 -17.45 -13.76
CA LEU A 103 3.50 -17.65 -13.06
C LEU A 103 3.71 -17.93 -11.56
N LYS A 104 4.73 -18.71 -11.20
CA LYS A 104 5.08 -18.97 -9.80
C LYS A 104 5.55 -17.71 -9.06
N GLU A 105 6.31 -16.85 -9.72
CA GLU A 105 6.71 -15.55 -9.16
C GLU A 105 5.50 -14.62 -8.97
N LEU A 106 4.56 -14.62 -9.93
CA LEU A 106 3.32 -13.83 -9.89
C LEU A 106 2.36 -14.29 -8.80
N GLY A 107 2.20 -15.61 -8.61
CA GLY A 107 1.31 -16.19 -7.60
C GLY A 107 1.86 -16.13 -6.17
N SER A 108 3.10 -15.66 -5.99
CA SER A 108 3.73 -15.57 -4.68
C SER A 108 3.43 -14.22 -3.99
N PRO A 109 3.07 -14.19 -2.70
CA PRO A 109 2.81 -12.95 -1.96
C PRO A 109 3.99 -11.96 -1.94
N ALA A 110 3.73 -10.66 -1.74
CA ALA A 110 4.77 -9.62 -1.78
C ALA A 110 5.83 -9.74 -0.67
N TYR A 111 5.47 -10.38 0.46
CA TYR A 111 6.41 -10.61 1.56
C TYR A 111 7.40 -11.75 1.30
N LYS A 112 7.17 -12.59 0.28
CA LYS A 112 8.10 -13.66 -0.08
C LYS A 112 9.19 -13.11 -0.99
N GLU A 113 10.43 -13.30 -0.54
CA GLU A 113 11.62 -12.94 -1.31
C GLU A 113 11.61 -13.66 -2.66
N GLY A 114 11.86 -12.88 -3.72
CA GLY A 114 11.86 -13.39 -5.10
C GLY A 114 10.48 -13.47 -5.76
N SER A 115 9.39 -13.12 -5.07
CA SER A 115 8.10 -12.94 -5.76
C SER A 115 8.14 -11.74 -6.72
N PHE A 116 7.24 -11.74 -7.71
CA PHE A 116 7.12 -10.65 -8.68
C PHE A 116 6.95 -9.31 -7.97
N ARG A 117 5.96 -9.24 -7.07
CA ARG A 117 5.66 -8.03 -6.29
C ARG A 117 6.86 -7.61 -5.43
N ASN A 118 7.52 -8.56 -4.77
CA ASN A 118 8.66 -8.28 -3.93
C ASN A 118 9.80 -7.59 -4.70
N LYS A 119 10.21 -8.18 -5.83
CA LYS A 119 11.28 -7.67 -6.68
C LYS A 119 10.95 -6.28 -7.24
N ILE A 120 9.73 -6.10 -7.77
CA ILE A 120 9.26 -4.82 -8.29
C ILE A 120 9.24 -3.75 -7.19
N ASN A 121 8.66 -4.05 -6.03
CA ASN A 121 8.56 -3.12 -4.92
C ASN A 121 9.94 -2.68 -4.40
N ILE A 122 10.89 -3.61 -4.29
CA ILE A 122 12.28 -3.28 -3.92
C ILE A 122 12.89 -2.32 -4.94
N TYR A 123 12.76 -2.65 -6.22
CA TYR A 123 13.30 -1.85 -7.30
C TYR A 123 12.72 -0.42 -7.31
N LEU A 124 11.40 -0.27 -7.23
CA LEU A 124 10.74 1.05 -7.22
C LEU A 124 11.20 1.91 -6.03
N ALA A 125 11.36 1.28 -4.86
CA ALA A 125 11.76 1.97 -3.65
C ALA A 125 13.23 2.41 -3.64
N GLU A 126 14.08 1.73 -4.40
CA GLU A 126 15.52 2.01 -4.50
C GLU A 126 15.85 2.91 -5.69
N ASN A 127 14.99 2.97 -6.70
CA ASN A 127 15.21 3.76 -7.91
C ASN A 127 15.33 5.27 -7.57
N SER A 128 16.46 5.87 -7.94
CA SER A 128 16.79 7.26 -7.66
C SER A 128 16.17 8.26 -8.63
N GLU A 129 15.69 7.80 -9.79
CA GLU A 129 15.04 8.66 -10.78
C GLU A 129 13.61 9.01 -10.39
N LEU A 130 12.98 8.17 -9.56
CA LEU A 130 11.66 8.40 -8.99
C LEU A 130 11.74 9.38 -7.82
N ASP A 131 10.80 10.32 -7.79
CA ASP A 131 10.82 11.43 -6.86
C ASP A 131 10.45 10.98 -5.44
N LYS A 132 11.47 10.89 -4.57
CA LYS A 132 11.29 10.57 -3.16
C LYS A 132 10.62 11.71 -2.38
N SER A 133 10.55 12.94 -2.91
CA SER A 133 9.84 14.04 -2.22
C SER A 133 8.31 13.85 -2.25
N THR A 134 7.77 13.28 -3.33
CA THR A 134 6.36 12.81 -3.41
C THR A 134 6.07 11.60 -2.51
N SER A 135 7.10 10.93 -1.98
CA SER A 135 6.88 9.84 -1.01
C SER A 135 6.20 10.35 0.25
N TYR A 136 6.27 11.63 0.60
CA TYR A 136 5.54 12.14 1.77
C TYR A 136 4.07 12.48 1.48
N ASP A 137 3.58 12.31 0.26
CA ASP A 137 2.18 12.49 -0.07
C ASP A 137 1.34 11.35 0.52
N PRO A 138 0.07 11.61 0.89
CA PRO A 138 -0.84 10.54 1.27
C PRO A 138 -0.82 9.42 0.23
N LEU A 139 -0.89 8.17 0.70
CA LEU A 139 -1.18 7.08 -0.22
C LEU A 139 -2.54 7.31 -0.85
N THR A 140 -2.70 6.88 -2.09
CA THR A 140 -4.01 6.81 -2.74
C THR A 140 -4.85 5.67 -2.15
N GLN A 141 -6.17 5.75 -2.32
CA GLN A 141 -7.09 4.68 -1.90
C GLN A 141 -6.67 3.30 -2.48
N TYR A 142 -6.28 3.27 -3.75
CA TYR A 142 -5.81 2.04 -4.41
C TYR A 142 -4.55 1.46 -3.76
N GLU A 143 -3.53 2.30 -3.49
CA GLU A 143 -2.32 1.87 -2.79
C GLU A 143 -2.64 1.31 -1.40
N VAL A 144 -3.57 1.92 -0.68
CA VAL A 144 -3.99 1.47 0.66
C VAL A 144 -4.73 0.14 0.60
N GLU A 145 -5.64 -0.03 -0.35
CA GLU A 145 -6.36 -1.30 -0.53
C GLU A 145 -5.41 -2.45 -0.86
N ASP A 146 -4.44 -2.23 -1.75
CA ASP A 146 -3.43 -3.25 -2.08
C ASP A 146 -2.52 -3.55 -0.88
N LEU A 147 -2.06 -2.53 -0.16
CA LEU A 147 -1.25 -2.70 1.06
C LEU A 147 -2.02 -3.46 2.16
N ILE A 148 -3.32 -3.19 2.33
CA ILE A 148 -4.16 -3.93 3.29
C ILE A 148 -4.27 -5.40 2.90
N LYS A 149 -4.45 -5.71 1.61
CA LYS A 149 -4.48 -7.10 1.11
C LYS A 149 -3.17 -7.82 1.43
N GLU A 150 -2.03 -7.20 1.13
CA GLU A 150 -0.72 -7.80 1.43
C GLU A 150 -0.47 -7.95 2.94
N CYS A 151 -0.89 -6.98 3.76
CA CYS A 151 -0.84 -7.12 5.21
C CYS A 151 -1.72 -8.26 5.71
N ASN A 152 -2.90 -8.48 5.10
CA ASN A 152 -3.75 -9.61 5.47
C ASN A 152 -3.08 -10.95 5.17
N LEU A 153 -2.46 -11.11 4.01
CA LEU A 153 -1.71 -12.32 3.67
C LEU A 153 -0.57 -12.61 4.66
N VAL A 154 0.12 -11.57 5.14
CA VAL A 154 1.11 -11.70 6.22
C VAL A 154 0.47 -12.18 7.52
N LEU A 155 -0.68 -11.62 7.90
CA LEU A 155 -1.34 -11.87 9.17
C LEU A 155 -2.15 -13.18 9.20
N GLU A 156 -2.35 -13.81 8.04
CA GLU A 156 -2.89 -15.17 7.90
C GLU A 156 -1.83 -16.25 8.17
N ILE A 157 -0.55 -15.89 8.30
CA ILE A 157 0.49 -16.84 8.66
C ILE A 157 0.23 -17.37 10.07
N SER A 158 0.06 -18.70 10.15
CA SER A 158 -0.12 -19.40 11.42
C SER A 158 0.98 -19.03 12.43
N ILE A 159 0.56 -18.75 13.67
CA ILE A 159 1.47 -18.46 14.78
C ILE A 159 2.50 -19.59 15.00
N THR A 160 2.18 -20.83 14.61
CA THR A 160 3.09 -21.98 14.69
C THR A 160 4.29 -21.88 13.74
N LYS A 161 4.18 -21.07 12.68
CA LYS A 161 5.28 -20.80 11.73
C LYS A 161 6.23 -19.71 12.23
N VAL A 162 5.90 -19.01 13.32
CA VAL A 162 6.75 -17.97 13.90
C VAL A 162 7.84 -18.60 14.75
N THR A 163 8.93 -18.96 14.09
CA THR A 163 10.08 -19.63 14.71
C THR A 163 11.30 -18.75 14.84
N ARG A 164 11.30 -17.57 14.21
CA ARG A 164 12.45 -16.64 14.21
C ARG A 164 11.99 -15.18 14.25
N SER A 165 12.96 -14.29 14.36
CA SER A 165 12.74 -12.85 14.37
C SER A 165 12.10 -12.33 13.09
N LYS A 166 12.41 -12.91 11.92
CA LYS A 166 11.89 -12.45 10.62
C LYS A 166 10.36 -12.48 10.58
N GLU A 167 9.75 -13.60 10.98
CA GLU A 167 8.30 -13.77 10.96
C GLU A 167 7.61 -12.88 12.00
N MET A 168 8.15 -12.81 13.21
CA MET A 168 7.63 -11.91 14.25
C MET A 168 7.70 -10.45 13.79
N ASN A 169 8.81 -10.07 13.14
CA ASN A 169 9.01 -8.73 12.65
C ASN A 169 8.02 -8.37 11.54
N MET A 170 7.70 -9.35 10.69
CA MET A 170 6.74 -9.21 9.60
C MET A 170 5.31 -9.00 10.15
N ILE A 171 4.88 -9.85 11.09
CA ILE A 171 3.55 -9.78 11.73
C ILE A 171 3.38 -8.45 12.47
N THR A 172 4.35 -8.09 13.31
CA THR A 172 4.29 -6.83 14.07
C THR A 172 4.27 -5.62 13.15
N SER A 173 5.05 -5.62 12.06
CA SER A 173 5.04 -4.52 11.09
C SER A 173 3.70 -4.41 10.36
N ALA A 174 3.10 -5.53 9.93
CA ALA A 174 1.80 -5.53 9.28
C ALA A 174 0.68 -4.99 10.21
N LEU A 175 0.65 -5.40 11.48
CA LEU A 175 -0.29 -4.84 12.47
C LEU A 175 -0.08 -3.34 12.68
N ILE A 176 1.17 -2.91 12.81
CA ILE A 176 1.50 -1.50 13.00
C ILE A 176 1.09 -0.68 11.77
N ILE A 177 1.39 -1.14 10.55
CA ILE A 177 0.97 -0.47 9.31
C ILE A 177 -0.56 -0.31 9.29
N LYS A 178 -1.31 -1.37 9.60
CA LYS A 178 -2.79 -1.31 9.65
C LYS A 178 -3.30 -0.36 10.75
N LEU A 179 -2.64 -0.31 11.91
CA LEU A 179 -2.97 0.66 12.96
C LEU A 179 -2.70 2.09 12.51
N ILE A 180 -1.57 2.36 11.85
CA ILE A 180 -1.26 3.70 11.31
C ILE A 180 -2.35 4.10 10.30
N LEU A 181 -2.70 3.22 9.37
CA LEU A 181 -3.75 3.49 8.36
C LEU A 181 -5.12 3.73 8.99
N LEU A 182 -5.45 3.06 10.09
CA LEU A 182 -6.73 3.22 10.77
C LEU A 182 -6.79 4.49 11.62
N THR A 183 -5.68 4.85 12.27
CA THR A 183 -5.70 5.83 13.36
C THR A 183 -4.91 7.11 13.09
N GLY A 184 -4.02 7.11 12.11
CA GLY A 184 -3.05 8.20 11.87
C GLY A 184 -2.01 8.36 12.98
N ILE A 185 -1.99 7.48 13.99
CA ILE A 185 -1.03 7.56 15.10
C ILE A 185 0.35 7.12 14.58
N PRO A 186 1.42 7.90 14.81
CA PRO A 186 2.74 7.57 14.32
C PRO A 186 3.35 6.41 15.11
N TYR A 187 4.27 5.67 14.48
CA TYR A 187 5.00 4.55 15.06
C TYR A 187 5.50 4.80 16.49
N ARG A 188 6.10 5.98 16.73
CA ARG A 188 6.67 6.37 18.03
C ARG A 188 5.66 6.34 19.17
N GLU A 189 4.37 6.51 18.90
CA GLU A 189 3.30 6.43 19.89
C GLU A 189 2.71 5.02 19.94
N ILE A 190 2.56 4.35 18.79
CA ILE A 190 2.04 2.97 18.73
C ILE A 190 2.88 2.00 19.59
N ILE A 191 4.20 2.11 19.56
CA ILE A 191 5.07 1.22 20.34
C ILE A 191 4.98 1.43 21.86
N LYS A 192 4.36 2.52 22.32
CA LYS A 192 4.15 2.82 23.74
C LYS A 192 2.81 2.30 24.27
N ILE A 193 1.94 1.81 23.38
CA ILE A 193 0.62 1.31 23.76
C ILE A 193 0.80 0.10 24.71
N PRO A 194 0.25 0.16 25.94
CA PRO A 194 0.34 -0.96 26.87
C PRO A 194 -0.65 -2.05 26.47
N VAL A 195 -0.34 -3.31 26.75
CA VAL A 195 -1.19 -4.46 26.39
C VAL A 195 -2.59 -4.38 27.02
N GLU A 196 -2.67 -3.82 28.23
CA GLU A 196 -3.91 -3.63 28.99
C GLU A 196 -4.87 -2.61 28.36
N SER A 197 -4.38 -1.79 27.41
CA SER A 197 -5.24 -0.89 26.64
C SER A 197 -6.17 -1.63 25.68
N TYR A 198 -5.88 -2.90 25.37
CA TYR A 198 -6.67 -3.70 24.46
C TYR A 198 -7.75 -4.51 25.19
N TYR A 199 -9.01 -4.18 24.92
CA TYR A 199 -10.16 -4.91 25.45
C TYR A 199 -10.56 -6.03 24.50
N LYS A 200 -10.06 -7.24 24.76
CA LYS A 200 -10.26 -8.44 23.90
C LYS A 200 -11.74 -8.77 23.63
N THR A 201 -12.64 -8.52 24.59
CA THR A 201 -14.08 -8.85 24.48
C THR A 201 -14.82 -7.97 23.48
N ILE A 202 -14.51 -6.68 23.45
CA ILE A 202 -15.17 -5.70 22.57
C ILE A 202 -14.34 -5.44 21.31
N GLY A 203 -13.05 -5.78 21.34
CA GLY A 203 -12.10 -5.53 20.26
C GLY A 203 -11.83 -4.04 20.09
N SER A 204 -11.38 -3.39 21.16
CA SER A 204 -11.11 -1.96 21.18
C SER A 204 -9.80 -1.62 21.88
N PHE A 205 -9.18 -0.51 21.49
CA PHE A 205 -8.03 0.07 22.20
C PHE A 205 -8.46 1.34 22.92
N SER A 206 -8.00 1.53 24.17
CA SER A 206 -8.00 2.84 24.81
C SER A 206 -6.65 3.52 24.62
N ILE A 207 -6.62 4.59 23.83
CA ILE A 207 -5.42 5.39 23.59
C ILE A 207 -5.72 6.81 24.09
N ASP A 208 -4.98 7.26 25.10
CA ASP A 208 -5.14 8.58 25.74
C ASP A 208 -6.59 8.92 26.15
N GLY A 209 -7.31 7.92 26.68
CA GLY A 209 -8.69 8.06 27.13
C GLY A 209 -9.73 8.03 26.01
N ILE A 210 -9.32 7.82 24.76
CA ILE A 210 -10.21 7.61 23.62
C ILE A 210 -10.27 6.12 23.31
N SER A 211 -11.49 5.56 23.34
CA SER A 211 -11.71 4.16 22.98
C SER A 211 -12.02 4.03 21.49
N ILE A 212 -11.22 3.25 20.77
CA ILE A 212 -11.34 3.01 19.33
C ILE A 212 -11.75 1.55 19.13
N ARG A 213 -12.94 1.33 18.56
CA ARG A 213 -13.35 -0.01 18.15
C ARG A 213 -12.64 -0.40 16.86
N LEU A 214 -12.06 -1.60 16.84
CA LEU A 214 -11.39 -2.13 15.67
C LEU A 214 -12.38 -2.82 14.72
N PRO A 215 -12.10 -2.84 13.41
CA PRO A 215 -12.81 -3.70 12.46
C PRO A 215 -12.64 -5.18 12.81
N GLU A 216 -13.66 -6.00 12.55
CA GLU A 216 -13.70 -7.42 12.95
C GLU A 216 -12.47 -8.22 12.49
N GLY A 217 -12.03 -8.03 11.24
CA GLY A 217 -10.83 -8.69 10.72
C GLY A 217 -9.57 -8.34 11.51
N LEU A 218 -9.43 -7.07 11.93
CA LEU A 218 -8.29 -6.62 12.71
C LEU A 218 -8.35 -7.11 14.16
N ILE A 219 -9.56 -7.24 14.73
CA ILE A 219 -9.77 -7.88 16.05
C ILE A 219 -9.22 -9.31 16.04
N LYS A 220 -9.60 -10.11 15.02
CA LYS A 220 -9.12 -11.50 14.88
C LYS A 220 -7.59 -11.54 14.80
N GLN A 221 -7.00 -10.69 13.97
CA GLN A 221 -5.55 -10.60 13.80
C GLN A 221 -4.82 -10.20 15.10
N PHE A 222 -5.34 -9.21 15.85
CA PHE A 222 -4.78 -8.84 17.15
C PHE A 222 -4.92 -9.96 18.18
N ASN A 223 -6.04 -10.66 18.21
CA ASN A 223 -6.23 -11.79 19.13
C ASN A 223 -5.21 -12.90 18.87
N CYS A 224 -4.98 -13.26 17.61
CA CYS A 224 -3.93 -14.23 17.24
C CYS A 224 -2.53 -13.75 17.65
N TYR A 225 -2.23 -12.47 17.42
CA TYR A 225 -0.95 -11.89 17.84
C TYR A 225 -0.79 -11.88 19.37
N LEU A 226 -1.84 -11.59 20.14
CA LEU A 226 -1.79 -11.59 21.60
C LEU A 226 -1.53 -12.98 22.17
N GLU A 227 -2.07 -14.03 21.54
CA GLU A 227 -1.75 -15.42 21.92
C GLU A 227 -0.28 -15.76 21.68
N LEU A 228 0.29 -15.31 20.56
CA LEU A 228 1.72 -15.45 20.28
C LEU A 228 2.56 -14.64 21.28
N ARG A 229 2.16 -13.39 21.53
CA ARG A 229 2.82 -12.47 22.44
C ARG A 229 2.90 -13.06 23.85
N GLU A 230 1.79 -13.59 24.37
CA GLU A 230 1.74 -14.14 25.72
C GLU A 230 2.65 -15.37 25.89
N LYS A 231 2.83 -16.17 24.84
CA LYS A 231 3.78 -17.28 24.83
C LYS A 231 5.24 -16.82 24.91
N ILE A 232 5.56 -15.61 24.43
CA ILE A 232 6.92 -15.07 24.35
C ILE A 232 7.25 -14.19 25.57
N ALA A 233 6.31 -13.37 26.02
CA ALA A 233 6.52 -12.37 27.07
C ALA A 233 5.32 -12.33 28.04
N GLN A 234 5.11 -13.45 28.73
CA GLN A 234 4.06 -13.60 29.71
C GLN A 234 4.14 -12.49 30.78
N GLY A 235 3.04 -11.79 31.02
CA GLY A 235 2.99 -10.68 31.99
C GLY A 235 3.77 -9.41 31.61
N GLY A 236 4.32 -9.32 30.40
CA GLY A 236 4.92 -8.07 29.89
C GLY A 236 3.88 -6.94 29.78
N LYS A 237 4.31 -5.68 29.85
CA LYS A 237 3.39 -4.52 29.80
C LYS A 237 3.15 -4.00 28.39
N GLU A 238 4.10 -4.19 27.50
CA GLU A 238 4.09 -3.60 26.17
C GLU A 238 3.25 -4.43 25.20
N LEU A 239 2.39 -3.78 24.41
CA LEU A 239 1.59 -4.48 23.40
C LEU A 239 2.49 -5.09 22.31
N PHE A 240 3.42 -4.30 21.77
CA PHE A 240 4.32 -4.71 20.72
C PHE A 240 5.69 -5.12 21.25
N ILE A 241 6.08 -6.36 20.97
CA ILE A 241 7.34 -6.95 21.42
C ILE A 241 8.14 -7.53 20.26
N THR A 242 9.44 -7.62 20.46
CA THR A 242 10.36 -8.40 19.63
C THR A 242 10.18 -9.90 19.88
N TYR A 243 10.73 -10.75 19.01
CA TYR A 243 10.75 -12.21 19.20
C TYR A 243 11.44 -12.65 20.50
N ARG A 244 12.27 -11.77 21.11
CA ARG A 244 12.92 -12.03 22.40
C ARG A 244 12.13 -11.51 23.61
N GLY A 245 10.88 -11.11 23.42
CA GLY A 245 10.02 -10.59 24.48
C GLY A 245 10.34 -9.17 24.95
N LYS A 246 11.29 -8.48 24.31
CA LYS A 246 11.64 -7.08 24.63
C LYS A 246 10.72 -6.11 23.89
N PRO A 247 10.50 -4.88 24.40
CA PRO A 247 9.81 -3.83 23.66
C PRO A 247 10.43 -3.57 22.29
N LEU A 248 9.62 -3.14 21.32
CA LEU A 248 10.14 -2.72 20.02
C LEU A 248 11.10 -1.52 20.16
N PRO A 249 12.14 -1.42 19.31
CA PRO A 249 13.07 -0.31 19.34
C PRO A 249 12.38 1.01 18.93
N LYS A 250 12.99 2.16 19.29
CA LYS A 250 12.47 3.48 18.86
C LYS A 250 12.61 3.72 17.36
N GLY A 251 13.54 3.02 16.70
CA GLY A 251 13.79 3.15 15.27
C GLY A 251 12.74 2.44 14.42
N THR A 252 12.40 3.02 13.26
CA THR A 252 11.36 2.54 12.35
C THR A 252 11.86 1.56 11.28
N ALA A 253 13.17 1.28 11.24
CA ALA A 253 13.84 0.58 10.14
C ALA A 253 13.15 -0.73 9.74
N GLN A 254 12.68 -1.51 10.71
CA GLN A 254 11.97 -2.76 10.47
C GLN A 254 10.60 -2.56 9.80
N VAL A 255 9.81 -1.61 10.27
CA VAL A 255 8.47 -1.33 9.71
C VAL A 255 8.62 -0.73 8.31
N VAL A 256 9.59 0.17 8.13
CA VAL A 256 9.94 0.74 6.82
C VAL A 256 10.42 -0.35 5.86
N TYR A 257 11.25 -1.29 6.32
CA TYR A 257 11.67 -2.44 5.52
C TYR A 257 10.47 -3.22 5.02
N TRP A 258 9.51 -3.57 5.89
CA TRP A 258 8.34 -4.33 5.47
C TRP A 258 7.37 -3.52 4.62
N LEU A 259 7.17 -2.23 4.90
CA LEU A 259 6.39 -1.34 4.02
C LEU A 259 6.97 -1.34 2.61
N LYS A 260 8.30 -1.27 2.49
CA LYS A 260 9.02 -1.37 1.22
C LYS A 260 8.71 -2.67 0.51
N GLN A 261 8.80 -3.81 1.19
CA GLN A 261 8.51 -5.11 0.56
C GLN A 261 7.04 -5.21 0.09
N LEU A 262 6.11 -4.67 0.89
CA LEU A 262 4.67 -4.86 0.67
C LEU A 262 4.08 -3.87 -0.35
N SER A 263 4.64 -2.66 -0.49
CA SER A 263 4.05 -1.59 -1.32
C SER A 263 5.04 -0.83 -2.20
N GLY A 264 6.35 -1.02 -2.02
CA GLY A 264 7.37 -0.18 -2.63
C GLY A 264 7.52 1.22 -1.99
N ARG A 265 6.70 1.56 -1.00
CA ARG A 265 6.83 2.80 -0.21
C ARG A 265 7.82 2.63 0.93
N GLN A 266 8.50 3.70 1.31
CA GLN A 266 9.46 3.71 2.44
C GLN A 266 9.08 4.71 3.54
N ASP A 267 8.02 5.47 3.33
CA ASP A 267 7.58 6.54 4.21
C ASP A 267 6.40 6.08 5.08
N LEU A 268 6.53 6.23 6.39
CA LEU A 268 5.37 6.05 7.28
C LEU A 268 4.46 7.30 7.29
N THR A 269 4.98 8.43 6.84
CA THR A 269 4.27 9.71 6.81
C THR A 269 3.12 9.68 5.81
N GLY A 270 3.27 9.09 4.63
CA GLY A 270 2.17 8.98 3.66
C GLY A 270 1.02 8.14 4.21
N LEU A 271 1.32 7.09 4.99
CA LEU A 271 0.28 6.30 5.69
C LEU A 271 -0.49 7.15 6.71
N ILE A 272 0.25 7.93 7.51
CA ILE A 272 -0.31 8.85 8.50
C ILE A 272 -1.17 9.91 7.82
N LYS A 273 -0.66 10.53 6.75
CA LYS A 273 -1.37 11.57 6.02
C LYS A 273 -2.64 11.03 5.37
N PHE A 274 -2.62 9.83 4.80
CA PHE A 274 -3.82 9.17 4.28
C PHE A 274 -4.89 9.07 5.37
N ALA A 275 -4.55 8.50 6.54
CA ALA A 275 -5.50 8.37 7.65
C ALA A 275 -6.06 9.74 8.10
N ILE A 276 -5.22 10.78 8.15
CA ILE A 276 -5.64 12.14 8.51
C ILE A 276 -6.59 12.74 7.46
N VAL A 277 -6.29 12.58 6.17
CA VAL A 277 -7.18 13.05 5.08
C VAL A 277 -8.53 12.35 5.17
N GLN A 278 -8.56 11.03 5.38
CA GLN A 278 -9.83 10.32 5.59
C GLN A 278 -10.60 10.80 6.82
N MET A 279 -9.92 11.16 7.92
CA MET A 279 -10.58 11.76 9.08
C MET A 279 -11.16 13.14 8.78
N MET A 280 -10.49 13.94 7.95
CA MET A 280 -10.98 15.23 7.48
C MET A 280 -12.19 15.08 6.55
N ASP A 281 -12.18 14.10 5.63
CA ASP A 281 -13.34 13.72 4.80
C ASP A 281 -14.57 13.36 5.66
N LEU A 282 -14.34 12.78 6.84
CA LEU A 282 -15.38 12.46 7.82
C LEU A 282 -15.77 13.66 8.71
N ASN A 283 -15.35 14.87 8.35
CA ASN A 283 -15.60 16.12 9.08
C ASN A 283 -15.10 16.11 10.53
N ILE A 284 -14.07 15.33 10.84
CA ILE A 284 -13.43 15.37 12.16
C ILE A 284 -12.56 16.62 12.25
N ASN A 285 -12.77 17.41 13.31
CA ASN A 285 -12.04 18.66 13.52
C ASN A 285 -10.53 18.42 13.63
N HIS A 286 -9.73 19.21 12.89
CA HIS A 286 -8.26 19.10 12.87
C HIS A 286 -7.59 19.19 14.26
N ILE A 287 -8.15 19.94 15.22
CA ILE A 287 -7.65 20.00 16.60
C ILE A 287 -7.85 18.66 17.31
N ALA A 288 -9.00 18.00 17.09
CA ALA A 288 -9.25 16.67 17.63
C ALA A 288 -8.32 15.63 17.00
N ILE A 289 -8.11 15.71 15.68
CA ILE A 289 -7.16 14.84 14.96
C ILE A 289 -5.75 15.03 15.51
N GLU A 290 -5.27 16.27 15.66
CA GLU A 290 -3.93 16.56 16.20
C GLU A 290 -3.77 16.00 17.63
N LYS A 291 -4.76 16.23 18.49
CA LYS A 291 -4.75 15.74 19.88
C LYS A 291 -4.75 14.22 19.97
N PHE A 292 -5.50 13.54 19.09
CA PHE A 292 -5.64 12.10 19.04
C PHE A 292 -4.38 11.42 18.44
N THR A 293 -3.94 11.91 17.28
CA THR A 293 -2.83 11.31 16.54
C THR A 293 -1.46 11.65 17.11
N LYS A 294 -1.32 12.75 17.88
CA LYS A 294 -0.03 13.32 18.31
C LYS A 294 0.91 13.68 17.16
N VAL A 295 0.34 13.89 15.98
CA VAL A 295 1.05 14.35 14.80
C VAL A 295 1.26 15.85 14.92
N GLY A 296 2.41 16.36 14.46
CA GLY A 296 2.71 17.78 14.58
C GLY A 296 1.91 18.64 13.60
N PHE A 297 1.59 19.86 14.00
CA PHE A 297 0.88 20.88 13.23
C PHE A 297 1.26 20.95 11.74
N LYS A 298 2.57 20.89 11.39
CA LYS A 298 3.03 20.95 9.99
C LYS A 298 2.42 19.85 9.10
N ILE A 299 2.28 18.63 9.61
CA ILE A 299 1.71 17.50 8.84
C ILE A 299 0.20 17.70 8.71
N ILE A 300 -0.47 18.12 9.79
CA ILE A 300 -1.92 18.41 9.79
C ILE A 300 -2.24 19.50 8.75
N MET A 301 -1.46 20.58 8.72
CA MET A 301 -1.66 21.67 7.75
C MET A 301 -1.40 21.22 6.32
N SER A 302 -0.36 20.41 6.08
CA SER A 302 -0.12 19.83 4.75
C SER A 302 -1.29 18.96 4.28
N CYS A 303 -1.89 18.14 5.14
CA CYS A 303 -3.10 17.38 4.82
C CYS A 303 -4.29 18.29 4.52
N LYS A 304 -4.46 19.36 5.31
CA LYS A 304 -5.56 20.32 5.14
C LYS A 304 -5.45 21.07 3.82
N GLU A 305 -4.27 21.53 3.44
CA GLU A 305 -4.01 22.19 2.15
C GLU A 305 -4.37 21.26 0.98
N GLN A 306 -3.97 19.99 1.05
CA GLN A 306 -4.32 18.99 0.05
C GLN A 306 -5.83 18.75 -0.01
N PHE A 307 -6.48 18.53 1.13
CA PHE A 307 -7.93 18.34 1.22
C PHE A 307 -8.70 19.54 0.64
N ILE A 308 -8.27 20.77 0.91
CA ILE A 308 -8.87 21.99 0.35
C ILE A 308 -8.66 22.05 -1.17
N ASN A 309 -7.48 21.68 -1.68
CA ASN A 309 -7.23 21.68 -3.12
C ASN A 309 -8.10 20.66 -3.87
N GLU A 310 -8.40 19.52 -3.23
CA GLU A 310 -9.25 18.46 -3.81
C GLU A 310 -10.75 18.76 -3.68
N GLN A 311 -11.20 19.43 -2.61
CA GLN A 311 -12.62 19.69 -2.31
C GLN A 311 -13.03 21.17 -2.31
N GLY A 312 -12.17 22.09 -2.73
CA GLY A 312 -12.33 23.54 -2.54
C GLY A 312 -13.66 24.11 -3.05
N PHE A 313 -14.21 23.55 -4.13
CA PHE A 313 -15.52 23.93 -4.63
C PHE A 313 -16.67 23.56 -3.68
N LEU A 314 -16.65 22.35 -3.12
CA LEU A 314 -17.66 21.87 -2.17
C LEU A 314 -17.57 22.64 -0.84
N LEU A 315 -16.35 22.95 -0.40
CA LEU A 315 -16.10 23.76 0.80
C LEU A 315 -16.67 25.18 0.68
N GLY A 316 -16.65 25.78 -0.52
CA GLY A 316 -17.27 27.08 -0.76
C GLY A 316 -18.79 27.07 -0.53
N ILE A 317 -19.46 25.99 -0.98
CA ILE A 317 -20.90 25.80 -0.80
C ILE A 317 -21.24 25.56 0.67
N GLU A 318 -20.46 24.71 1.35
CA GLU A 318 -20.63 24.45 2.79
C GLU A 318 -20.38 25.71 3.63
N PHE A 319 -19.36 26.49 3.28
CA PHE A 319 -19.02 27.71 4.00
C PHE A 319 -20.13 28.77 3.89
N ASP A 320 -20.68 28.98 2.69
CA ASP A 320 -21.84 29.86 2.49
C ASP A 320 -23.06 29.36 3.29
N SER A 321 -23.33 28.05 3.27
CA SER A 321 -24.39 27.43 4.08
C SER A 321 -24.21 27.65 5.58
N LEU A 322 -22.98 27.53 6.10
CA LEU A 322 -22.66 27.78 7.51
C LEU A 322 -22.76 29.27 7.86
N LEU A 323 -22.31 30.17 6.98
CA LEU A 323 -22.47 31.61 7.16
C LEU A 323 -23.95 31.99 7.21
N ARG A 324 -24.79 31.42 6.35
CA ARG A 324 -26.25 31.62 6.34
C ARG A 324 -26.94 31.14 7.62
N ARG A 325 -26.36 30.19 8.34
CA ARG A 325 -26.84 29.75 9.65
C ARG A 325 -26.44 30.69 10.80
N SER A 326 -25.61 31.69 10.52
CA SER A 326 -25.23 32.68 11.54
C SER A 326 -26.47 33.45 12.01
N PRO A 327 -26.69 33.61 13.33
CA PRO A 327 -27.80 34.42 13.88
C PRO A 327 -27.80 35.88 13.44
N VAL A 328 -26.72 36.33 12.80
CA VAL A 328 -26.51 37.69 12.31
C VAL A 328 -26.73 37.78 10.80
N PHE A 329 -26.77 36.66 10.08
CA PHE A 329 -26.85 36.66 8.61
C PHE A 329 -28.12 37.35 8.11
N ASP A 330 -29.29 36.98 8.66
CA ASP A 330 -30.58 37.61 8.30
C ASP A 330 -30.80 38.99 8.96
N LYS A 331 -29.82 39.47 9.73
CA LYS A 331 -29.86 40.78 10.41
C LYS A 331 -28.95 41.83 9.76
N LEU A 332 -28.13 41.42 8.79
CA LEU A 332 -27.34 42.27 7.91
C LEU A 332 -28.07 42.39 6.58
#